data_AF-A0A9P6JGK8-F1
#
_entry.id   AF-A0A9P6JGK8-F1
#
_cell.length_a   1.000
_cell.length_b   1.000
_cell.length_c   1.000
_cell.angle_alpha   90.00
_cell.angle_beta   90.00
_cell.angle_gamma   90.00
#
_symmetry.space_group_name_H-M   'P 1'
#
loop_
_entity.id
_entity.type
_entity.pdbx_description
1 polymer ?
#
loop_
_entity_poly.entity_id
_entity_poly.type
_entity_poly.pdbx_seq_one_letter_code
_entity_poly.pdbx_strand_id
1 'polypeptide(L)'
;MDQVPSDLHLTHDVAIPRDIPAWTAADTASLKTSVGFDMMNQLLKPEYSRADHVSDPNRIDFAQSSRAERIYKSLWNYLYSVYKGIPGSTREKERILIKELAQHRPEVDFFLRLERKLYPWIHLHHQTSFSLYESYKGQGRGVVFCAGNNQFEFIVSSIQALRRLNPHLPIQVFHMGETDLSLERQRYVREMTSDIEVVDITQILDNGYMQLGGWSIKAFSLLASRFEEVMLVDSDAYFLRDPAELFDDPGYRVAGTLYFYDRTLGQDWNWGPDWLKSIMPIMSSFPRTTRMFRGLSMHEQESGVVVINKRERFQGLLAVCKMNSKWERDLWSYKVFYGDKETFWVGYEMVQEPYAFVKSYGGVIGEMRDDPLEEKKSDEQEGKHKERQRPVLNEPAVCGAQLHLDHTGRPMWWNGGLMRNKNEGVKRELNFGYWMGGGGLQIHRERHVRQKDLSRDLLWDLNLGSQEEVELETKDPEWIFEESCLHGGKVQELDVQQKELTETYLRMDRVGKADEQLIKAKVAVDATVHNWAEI
;
A
#
# COMPACT_ATOMS: atom_id res chain seq x y z
N MET A 1 0.80 27.84 6.04
CA MET A 1 -0.03 27.65 4.83
C MET A 1 0.62 28.20 3.56
N ASP A 2 1.87 28.69 3.59
CA ASP A 2 2.50 29.42 2.47
C ASP A 2 3.43 28.58 1.55
N GLN A 3 3.26 27.26 1.46
CA GLN A 3 4.30 26.40 0.86
C GLN A 3 3.87 25.45 -0.26
N VAL A 4 2.60 25.44 -0.69
CA VAL A 4 2.21 24.70 -1.90
C VAL A 4 2.29 25.66 -3.08
N PRO A 5 3.21 25.47 -4.05
CA PRO A 5 3.29 26.32 -5.23
C PRO A 5 1.94 26.39 -5.95
N SER A 6 1.56 27.58 -6.39
CA SER A 6 0.24 27.81 -6.98
C SER A 6 0.03 27.06 -8.29
N ASP A 7 1.06 26.54 -8.94
CA ASP A 7 0.99 25.72 -10.15
C ASP A 7 0.92 24.22 -9.84
N LEU A 8 1.31 23.79 -8.64
CA LEU A 8 1.35 22.37 -8.28
C LEU A 8 -0.02 21.68 -8.32
N HIS A 9 -1.10 22.41 -8.04
CA HIS A 9 -2.47 21.89 -8.08
C HIS A 9 -2.95 21.47 -9.49
N LEU A 10 -2.21 21.85 -10.54
CA LEU A 10 -2.48 21.46 -11.92
C LEU A 10 -2.04 20.02 -12.18
N THR A 11 -1.00 19.55 -11.49
CA THR A 11 -0.39 18.25 -11.72
C THR A 11 -0.50 17.29 -10.53
N HIS A 12 -0.86 17.82 -9.36
CA HIS A 12 -1.04 17.05 -8.14
C HIS A 12 -2.27 17.49 -7.38
N ASP A 13 -2.86 16.56 -6.64
CA ASP A 13 -3.80 16.89 -5.58
C ASP A 13 -3.10 16.71 -4.23
N VAL A 14 -2.88 17.83 -3.54
CA VAL A 14 -2.13 17.89 -2.27
C VAL A 14 -3.11 18.10 -1.12
N ALA A 15 -3.08 17.21 -0.15
CA ALA A 15 -3.84 17.36 1.08
C ALA A 15 -3.20 18.43 1.96
N ILE A 16 -3.96 19.49 2.22
CA ILE A 16 -3.58 20.57 3.14
C ILE A 16 -4.19 20.23 4.50
N PRO A 17 -3.39 19.75 5.46
CA PRO A 17 -3.91 19.32 6.75
C PRO A 17 -4.37 20.51 7.59
N ARG A 18 -5.16 20.21 8.62
CA ARG A 18 -5.46 21.16 9.69
C ARG A 18 -4.40 21.11 10.77
N ASP A 19 -4.11 22.27 11.34
CA ASP A 19 -3.16 22.36 12.46
C ASP A 19 -3.67 21.55 13.65
N ILE A 20 -2.86 20.57 14.07
CA ILE A 20 -3.02 19.93 15.38
C ILE A 20 -2.36 20.84 16.41
N PRO A 21 -3.07 21.30 17.46
CA PRO A 21 -2.49 22.14 18.48
C PRO A 21 -1.25 21.52 19.10
N ALA A 22 -0.19 22.33 19.24
CA ALA A 22 1.03 21.93 19.91
C ALA A 22 0.78 21.69 21.40
N TRP A 23 1.42 20.67 21.97
CA TRP A 23 1.33 20.37 23.39
C TRP A 23 1.94 21.50 24.23
N THR A 24 1.24 21.91 25.27
CA THR A 24 1.62 23.06 26.12
C THR A 24 1.84 22.65 27.57
N ALA A 25 2.41 23.57 28.35
CA ALA A 25 2.50 23.41 29.80
C ALA A 25 1.12 23.33 30.49
N ALA A 26 0.10 23.96 29.90
CA ALA A 26 -1.28 23.88 30.41
C ALA A 26 -1.88 22.48 30.20
N ASP A 27 -1.58 21.83 29.08
CA ASP A 27 -1.97 20.44 28.83
C ASP A 27 -1.31 19.50 29.84
N THR A 28 -0.01 19.67 30.08
CA THR A 28 0.73 18.94 31.14
C THR A 28 0.11 19.14 32.53
N ALA A 29 -0.25 20.39 32.89
CA ALA A 29 -0.90 20.67 34.17
C ALA A 29 -2.27 20.00 34.26
N SER A 30 -3.01 19.96 33.14
CA SER A 30 -4.35 19.37 33.06
C SER A 30 -4.34 17.87 33.32
N LEU A 31 -3.27 17.14 33.00
CA LEU A 31 -3.12 15.71 33.32
C LEU A 31 -3.23 15.40 34.83
N LYS A 32 -2.97 16.37 35.71
CA LYS A 32 -3.06 16.22 37.17
C LYS A 32 -4.48 16.49 37.71
N THR A 33 -5.39 16.95 36.87
CA THR A 33 -6.80 17.17 37.24
C THR A 33 -7.59 15.87 37.13
N SER A 34 -8.75 15.79 37.78
CA SER A 34 -9.65 14.63 37.63
C SER A 34 -10.05 14.40 36.17
N VAL A 35 -10.37 15.47 35.44
CA VAL A 35 -10.75 15.40 34.02
C VAL A 35 -9.60 14.87 33.17
N GLY A 36 -8.37 15.34 33.39
CA GLY A 36 -7.20 14.84 32.67
C GLY A 36 -6.88 13.38 32.99
N PHE A 37 -7.00 12.99 34.26
CA PHE A 37 -6.82 11.60 34.69
C PHE A 37 -7.84 10.66 34.02
N ASP A 38 -9.11 11.05 33.96
CA ASP A 38 -10.16 10.28 33.29
C ASP A 38 -9.90 10.17 31.78
N MET A 39 -9.50 11.26 31.13
CA MET A 39 -9.09 11.25 29.71
C MET A 39 -7.92 10.29 29.48
N MET A 40 -6.87 10.34 30.29
CA MET A 40 -5.73 9.43 30.19
C MET A 40 -6.18 7.97 30.33
N ASN A 41 -7.01 7.66 31.32
CA ASN A 41 -7.50 6.30 31.54
C ASN A 41 -8.33 5.79 30.37
N GLN A 42 -9.15 6.66 29.76
CA GLN A 42 -9.91 6.31 28.57
C GLN A 42 -8.98 5.99 27.39
N LEU A 43 -7.97 6.81 27.12
CA LEU A 43 -7.05 6.63 25.99
C LEU A 43 -6.07 5.46 26.18
N LEU A 44 -5.71 5.17 27.43
CA LEU A 44 -4.80 4.08 27.80
C LEU A 44 -5.50 2.76 28.08
N LYS A 45 -6.82 2.71 27.99
CA LYS A 45 -7.58 1.47 28.19
C LYS A 45 -7.09 0.43 27.16
N PRO A 46 -6.60 -0.75 27.60
CA PRO A 46 -6.18 -1.78 26.68
C PRO A 46 -7.37 -2.27 25.87
N GLU A 47 -7.25 -2.25 24.55
CA GLU A 47 -8.27 -2.79 23.65
C GLU A 47 -8.02 -4.28 23.40
N TYR A 48 -6.76 -4.70 23.31
CA TYR A 48 -6.35 -6.06 22.97
C TYR A 48 -4.98 -6.44 23.54
N SER A 49 -4.67 -7.74 23.55
CA SER A 49 -3.37 -8.30 23.92
C SER A 49 -2.78 -9.15 22.77
N ARG A 50 -1.54 -9.62 22.93
CA ARG A 50 -0.90 -10.54 21.96
C ARG A 50 -1.66 -11.87 21.80
N ALA A 51 -2.34 -12.32 22.85
CA ALA A 51 -2.97 -13.64 22.94
C ALA A 51 -4.48 -13.60 22.70
N ASP A 52 -5.06 -12.41 22.55
CA ASP A 52 -6.50 -12.30 22.31
C ASP A 52 -6.81 -12.80 20.89
N HIS A 53 -7.99 -13.38 20.69
CA HIS A 53 -8.63 -13.55 19.39
C HIS A 53 -9.92 -12.74 19.43
N VAL A 54 -9.85 -11.47 19.03
CA VAL A 54 -11.01 -10.57 19.10
C VAL A 54 -11.88 -10.75 17.87
N SER A 55 -13.10 -11.23 18.07
CA SER A 55 -14.15 -11.29 17.04
C SER A 55 -15.20 -10.18 17.17
N ASP A 56 -15.24 -9.46 18.32
CA ASP A 56 -16.20 -8.37 18.54
C ASP A 56 -15.70 -7.05 17.91
N PRO A 57 -16.34 -6.57 16.82
CA PRO A 57 -15.94 -5.33 16.16
C PRO A 57 -16.15 -4.08 17.03
N ASN A 58 -17.01 -4.13 18.06
CA ASN A 58 -17.27 -2.99 18.94
C ASN A 58 -16.17 -2.77 19.98
N ARG A 59 -15.17 -3.67 20.04
CA ARG A 59 -14.08 -3.60 21.02
C ARG A 59 -13.07 -2.50 20.70
N ILE A 60 -12.99 -2.05 19.44
CA ILE A 60 -12.14 -0.92 19.04
C ILE A 60 -13.02 0.27 18.67
N ASP A 61 -12.85 1.35 19.41
CA ASP A 61 -13.35 2.66 19.02
C ASP A 61 -12.29 3.33 18.14
N PHE A 62 -12.49 3.26 16.82
CA PHE A 62 -11.58 3.86 15.86
C PHE A 62 -11.56 5.39 15.92
N ALA A 63 -12.68 6.03 16.30
CA ALA A 63 -12.72 7.47 16.49
C ALA A 63 -11.86 7.87 17.69
N GLN A 64 -11.90 7.08 18.76
CA GLN A 64 -11.00 7.24 19.91
C GLN A 64 -9.55 6.97 19.53
N SER A 65 -9.28 5.95 18.70
CA SER A 65 -7.93 5.66 18.20
C SER A 65 -7.37 6.83 17.40
N SER A 66 -8.12 7.37 16.44
CA SER A 66 -7.74 8.57 15.68
C SER A 66 -7.42 9.77 16.59
N ARG A 67 -8.24 10.01 17.64
CA ARG A 67 -7.96 11.04 18.64
C ARG A 67 -6.69 10.76 19.44
N ALA A 68 -6.46 9.52 19.83
CA ALA A 68 -5.28 9.08 20.56
C ALA A 68 -4.00 9.32 19.74
N GLU A 69 -4.01 9.01 18.44
CA GLU A 69 -2.88 9.24 17.54
C GLU A 69 -2.58 10.73 17.33
N ARG A 70 -3.61 11.59 17.28
CA ARG A 70 -3.42 13.05 17.23
C ARG A 70 -2.80 13.61 18.51
N ILE A 71 -3.26 13.14 19.67
CA ILE A 71 -2.67 13.49 20.97
C ILE A 71 -1.23 13.00 21.04
N TYR A 72 -0.98 11.76 20.60
CA TYR A 72 0.35 11.19 20.51
C TYR A 72 1.27 12.03 19.62
N LYS A 73 0.85 12.42 18.41
CA LYS A 73 1.63 13.30 17.53
C LYS A 73 2.00 14.63 18.21
N SER A 74 1.04 15.26 18.89
CA SER A 74 1.28 16.52 19.61
C SER A 74 2.31 16.35 20.74
N LEU A 75 2.15 15.30 21.56
CA LEU A 75 3.10 14.92 22.60
C LEU A 75 4.48 14.57 22.04
N TRP A 76 4.53 13.79 20.96
CA TRP A 76 5.75 13.34 20.31
C TRP A 76 6.57 14.54 19.84
N ASN A 77 5.95 15.51 19.17
CA ASN A 77 6.63 16.73 18.72
C ASN A 77 7.21 17.53 19.89
N TYR A 78 6.43 17.69 20.96
CA TYR A 78 6.88 18.39 22.16
C TYR A 78 8.03 17.64 22.86
N LEU A 79 7.88 16.34 23.08
CA LEU A 79 8.86 15.52 23.81
C LEU A 79 10.09 15.18 23.00
N TYR A 80 10.01 15.13 21.67
CA TYR A 80 11.19 14.96 20.82
C TYR A 80 12.14 16.16 20.98
N SER A 81 11.61 17.38 21.14
CA SER A 81 12.43 18.57 21.44
C SER A 81 13.18 18.43 22.78
N VAL A 82 12.51 17.89 23.80
CA VAL A 82 13.10 17.56 25.10
C VAL A 82 14.16 16.48 24.95
N TYR A 83 13.83 15.37 24.25
CA TYR A 83 14.71 14.24 23.99
C TYR A 83 16.00 14.69 23.29
N LYS A 84 15.91 15.57 22.29
CA LYS A 84 17.09 16.12 21.60
C LYS A 84 18.02 16.87 22.54
N GLY A 85 17.47 17.58 23.53
CA GLY A 85 18.23 18.32 24.55
C GLY A 85 18.93 17.44 25.60
N ILE A 86 18.59 16.16 25.69
CA ILE A 86 19.27 15.23 26.58
C ILE A 86 20.68 14.93 26.02
N PRO A 87 21.76 15.06 26.82
CA PRO A 87 23.11 14.75 26.38
C PRO A 87 23.34 13.24 26.24
N GLY A 88 24.35 12.87 25.45
CA GLY A 88 24.79 11.48 25.29
C GLY A 88 24.25 10.77 24.06
N SER A 89 24.56 9.48 23.97
CA SER A 89 24.12 8.55 22.94
C SER A 89 22.61 8.30 22.95
N THR A 90 22.03 7.82 21.85
CA THR A 90 20.60 7.44 21.75
C THR A 90 20.15 6.59 22.94
N ARG A 91 20.96 5.60 23.33
CA ARG A 91 20.69 4.70 24.47
C ARG A 91 20.67 5.44 25.82
N GLU A 92 21.58 6.37 26.03
CA GLU A 92 21.62 7.19 27.26
C GLU A 92 20.43 8.14 27.33
N LYS A 93 20.07 8.76 26.20
CA LYS A 93 18.89 9.63 26.11
C LYS A 93 17.61 8.90 26.45
N GLU A 94 17.41 7.71 25.88
CA GLU A 94 16.25 6.86 26.19
C GLU A 94 16.24 6.42 27.66
N ARG A 95 17.41 6.05 28.22
CA ARG A 95 17.52 5.70 29.65
C ARG A 95 17.06 6.87 30.54
N ILE A 96 17.52 8.08 30.28
CA ILE A 96 17.15 9.28 31.04
C ILE A 96 15.65 9.58 30.88
N LEU A 97 15.14 9.56 29.65
CA LEU A 97 13.72 9.79 29.37
C LEU A 97 12.82 8.82 30.14
N ILE A 98 13.13 7.52 30.09
CA ILE A 98 12.30 6.46 30.66
C ILE A 98 12.48 6.33 32.17
N LYS A 99 13.71 6.39 32.68
CA LYS A 99 13.99 6.09 34.10
C LYS A 99 14.02 7.32 35.00
N GLU A 100 14.25 8.50 34.46
CA GLU A 100 14.40 9.72 35.27
C GLU A 100 13.25 10.69 34.98
N LEU A 101 13.04 11.08 33.73
CA LEU A 101 12.01 12.07 33.39
C LEU A 101 10.59 11.55 33.63
N ALA A 102 10.29 10.31 33.25
CA ALA A 102 8.95 9.72 33.44
C ALA A 102 8.48 9.70 34.91
N GLN A 103 9.41 9.66 35.89
CA GLN A 103 9.07 9.63 37.32
C GLN A 103 8.55 10.98 37.84
N HIS A 104 8.90 12.08 37.17
CA HIS A 104 8.63 13.43 37.66
C HIS A 104 7.87 14.30 36.65
N ARG A 105 7.77 13.87 35.38
CA ARG A 105 7.05 14.55 34.31
C ARG A 105 5.87 13.70 33.82
N PRO A 106 4.62 14.03 34.21
CA PRO A 106 3.45 13.21 33.88
C PRO A 106 3.20 13.09 32.37
N GLU A 107 3.58 14.10 31.58
CA GLU A 107 3.48 14.06 30.12
C GLU A 107 4.45 13.05 29.49
N VAL A 108 5.60 12.79 30.12
CA VAL A 108 6.55 11.78 29.68
C VAL A 108 6.03 10.38 29.99
N ASP A 109 5.51 10.15 31.22
CA ASP A 109 4.85 8.88 31.57
C ASP A 109 3.67 8.60 30.62
N PHE A 110 2.82 9.60 30.40
CA PHE A 110 1.66 9.48 29.54
C PHE A 110 2.06 9.12 28.10
N PHE A 111 3.05 9.82 27.54
CA PHE A 111 3.58 9.51 26.21
C PHE A 111 4.07 8.08 26.08
N LEU A 112 4.90 7.60 27.02
CA LEU A 112 5.47 6.25 26.96
C LEU A 112 4.39 5.16 27.06
N ARG A 113 3.36 5.39 27.88
CA ARG A 113 2.23 4.46 28.02
C ARG A 113 1.33 4.48 26.79
N LEU A 114 1.09 5.66 26.22
CA LEU A 114 0.29 5.83 25.02
C LEU A 114 0.99 5.22 23.80
N GLU A 115 2.31 5.40 23.68
CA GLU A 115 3.13 4.77 22.65
C GLU A 115 3.02 3.25 22.68
N ARG A 116 3.19 2.64 23.84
CA ARG A 116 3.08 1.18 24.00
C ARG A 116 1.68 0.67 23.67
N LYS A 117 0.64 1.48 23.86
CA LYS A 117 -0.74 1.14 23.51
C LYS A 117 -0.96 1.23 22.00
N LEU A 118 -0.50 2.30 21.37
CA LEU A 118 -0.72 2.58 19.95
C LEU A 118 0.20 1.76 19.06
N TYR A 119 1.49 1.72 19.37
CA TYR A 119 2.56 1.18 18.52
C TYR A 119 3.42 0.12 19.23
N PRO A 120 2.81 -0.92 19.85
CA PRO A 120 3.54 -1.90 20.65
C PRO A 120 4.63 -2.66 19.88
N TRP A 121 4.52 -2.78 18.56
CA TRP A 121 5.45 -3.50 17.69
C TRP A 121 6.84 -2.86 17.58
N ILE A 122 6.99 -1.57 17.90
CA ILE A 122 8.27 -0.86 17.88
C ILE A 122 9.23 -1.39 18.97
N HIS A 123 8.66 -1.88 20.07
CA HIS A 123 9.42 -2.15 21.29
C HIS A 123 10.21 -3.47 21.31
N LEU A 124 10.37 -4.12 20.17
CA LEU A 124 11.22 -5.31 20.05
C LEU A 124 12.71 -4.95 20.23
N HIS A 125 13.17 -3.93 19.50
CA HIS A 125 14.58 -3.48 19.53
C HIS A 125 14.75 -1.99 19.89
N HIS A 126 13.67 -1.22 19.89
CA HIS A 126 13.69 0.20 20.24
C HIS A 126 13.02 0.45 21.58
N GLN A 127 13.60 1.27 22.46
CA GLN A 127 12.93 1.57 23.73
C GLN A 127 11.77 2.54 23.53
N THR A 128 11.90 3.44 22.55
CA THR A 128 10.87 4.40 22.14
C THR A 128 10.86 4.60 20.63
N SER A 129 9.79 5.18 20.10
CA SER A 129 9.75 5.62 18.69
C SER A 129 10.85 6.64 18.33
N PHE A 130 11.42 7.36 19.30
CA PHE A 130 12.51 8.31 19.05
C PHE A 130 13.78 7.62 18.54
N SER A 131 14.19 6.48 19.11
CA SER A 131 15.39 5.79 18.63
C SER A 131 15.18 5.18 17.24
N LEU A 132 13.97 4.71 16.94
CA LEU A 132 13.61 4.28 15.59
C LEU A 132 13.70 5.45 14.61
N TYR A 133 13.10 6.59 14.94
CA TYR A 133 13.15 7.80 14.13
C TYR A 133 14.57 8.33 13.90
N GLU A 134 15.44 8.28 14.90
CA GLU A 134 16.84 8.68 14.78
C GLU A 134 17.67 7.72 13.91
N SER A 135 17.27 6.44 13.81
CA SER A 135 18.00 5.45 13.02
C SER A 135 17.97 5.72 11.51
N TYR A 136 16.92 6.40 11.02
CA TYR A 136 16.78 6.72 9.59
C TYR A 136 17.70 7.83 9.10
N LYS A 137 18.26 8.64 10.02
CA LYS A 137 19.02 9.83 9.65
C LYS A 137 20.26 9.44 8.83
N GLY A 138 20.37 9.98 7.63
CA GLY A 138 21.50 9.78 6.73
C GLY A 138 21.51 8.41 6.05
N GLN A 139 20.39 7.67 6.06
CA GLN A 139 20.30 6.34 5.44
C GLN A 139 19.94 6.39 3.94
N GLY A 140 19.73 7.58 3.38
CA GLY A 140 19.55 7.80 1.94
C GLY A 140 18.22 7.28 1.38
N ARG A 141 18.19 7.10 0.06
CA ARG A 141 17.04 6.64 -0.73
C ARG A 141 17.13 5.15 -1.04
N GLY A 142 16.00 4.47 -1.11
CA GLY A 142 15.96 3.08 -1.58
C GLY A 142 14.57 2.53 -1.82
N VAL A 143 14.53 1.35 -2.43
CA VAL A 143 13.31 0.62 -2.78
C VAL A 143 13.10 -0.55 -1.84
N VAL A 144 11.85 -0.78 -1.49
CA VAL A 144 11.39 -1.91 -0.69
C VAL A 144 10.40 -2.73 -1.50
N PHE A 145 10.63 -4.03 -1.53
CA PHE A 145 9.65 -5.00 -1.99
C PHE A 145 9.23 -5.93 -0.85
N CYS A 146 8.06 -6.54 -0.99
CA CYS A 146 7.61 -7.63 -0.13
C CYS A 146 7.46 -8.90 -0.98
N ALA A 147 8.04 -10.01 -0.54
CA ALA A 147 7.95 -11.27 -1.27
C ALA A 147 7.89 -12.48 -0.34
N GLY A 148 6.88 -13.34 -0.57
CA GLY A 148 6.87 -14.72 -0.11
C GLY A 148 7.16 -15.69 -1.27
N ASN A 149 7.08 -16.99 -1.00
CA ASN A 149 7.34 -18.06 -1.96
C ASN A 149 6.44 -17.93 -3.21
N ASN A 150 5.19 -17.51 -3.03
CA ASN A 150 4.23 -17.33 -4.15
C ASN A 150 4.53 -16.09 -5.01
N GLN A 151 5.35 -15.17 -4.52
CA GLN A 151 5.74 -13.94 -5.21
C GLN A 151 7.14 -14.03 -5.84
N PHE A 152 7.82 -15.15 -5.66
CA PHE A 152 9.22 -15.30 -6.06
C PHE A 152 9.45 -15.07 -7.56
N GLU A 153 8.61 -15.65 -8.44
CA GLU A 153 8.79 -15.44 -9.88
C GLU A 153 8.64 -13.96 -10.27
N PHE A 154 7.73 -13.23 -9.64
CA PHE A 154 7.51 -11.81 -9.89
C PHE A 154 8.64 -10.93 -9.35
N ILE A 155 9.14 -11.22 -8.14
CA ILE A 155 10.18 -10.38 -7.55
C ILE A 155 11.50 -10.47 -8.33
N VAL A 156 11.82 -11.65 -8.87
CA VAL A 156 13.01 -11.84 -9.72
C VAL A 156 12.92 -10.95 -10.96
N SER A 157 11.82 -11.03 -11.71
CA SER A 157 11.66 -10.25 -12.94
C SER A 157 11.54 -8.75 -12.67
N SER A 158 10.79 -8.34 -11.65
CA SER A 158 10.63 -6.92 -11.30
C SER A 158 11.94 -6.26 -10.84
N ILE A 159 12.77 -6.96 -10.06
CA ILE A 159 14.07 -6.43 -9.65
C ILE A 159 15.04 -6.33 -10.83
N GLN A 160 15.07 -7.34 -11.71
CA GLN A 160 15.93 -7.28 -12.90
C GLN A 160 15.48 -6.19 -13.87
N ALA A 161 14.16 -6.02 -14.06
CA ALA A 161 13.58 -4.90 -14.79
C ALA A 161 13.98 -3.55 -14.19
N LEU A 162 13.93 -3.41 -12.86
CA LEU A 162 14.39 -2.21 -12.17
C LEU A 162 15.88 -1.95 -12.40
N ARG A 163 16.73 -2.98 -12.34
CA ARG A 163 18.18 -2.87 -12.59
C ARG A 163 18.51 -2.43 -14.00
N ARG A 164 17.66 -2.75 -14.98
CA ARG A 164 17.80 -2.27 -16.36
C ARG A 164 17.68 -0.75 -16.46
N LEU A 165 16.87 -0.15 -15.59
CA LEU A 165 16.66 1.29 -15.53
C LEU A 165 17.64 1.98 -14.58
N ASN A 166 17.93 1.35 -13.43
CA ASN A 166 18.82 1.89 -12.42
C ASN A 166 19.66 0.77 -11.77
N PRO A 167 20.91 0.58 -12.23
CA PRO A 167 21.78 -0.50 -11.77
C PRO A 167 22.19 -0.40 -10.28
N HIS A 168 22.11 0.78 -9.67
CA HIS A 168 22.67 1.06 -8.34
C HIS A 168 21.62 1.44 -7.28
N LEU A 169 20.34 1.40 -7.61
CA LEU A 169 19.29 1.76 -6.65
C LEU A 169 19.28 0.74 -5.49
N PRO A 170 19.49 1.13 -4.23
CA PRO A 170 19.49 0.19 -3.11
C PRO A 170 18.13 -0.49 -2.95
N ILE A 171 18.11 -1.81 -2.75
CA ILE A 171 16.87 -2.60 -2.60
C ILE A 171 16.90 -3.37 -1.28
N GLN A 172 15.77 -3.35 -0.56
CA GLN A 172 15.49 -4.31 0.51
C GLN A 172 14.25 -5.15 0.14
N VAL A 173 14.34 -6.47 0.29
CA VAL A 173 13.22 -7.40 0.08
C VAL A 173 12.79 -7.97 1.44
N PHE A 174 11.58 -7.65 1.86
CA PHE A 174 11.03 -8.06 3.14
C PHE A 174 10.19 -9.34 3.02
N HIS A 175 10.33 -10.21 4.01
CA HIS A 175 9.53 -11.43 4.19
C HIS A 175 9.24 -11.68 5.69
N MET A 176 8.42 -12.70 5.99
CA MET A 176 8.00 -13.08 7.35
C MET A 176 8.56 -14.45 7.75
N GLY A 177 9.86 -14.53 8.02
CA GLY A 177 10.54 -15.78 8.35
C GLY A 177 10.66 -16.77 7.17
N GLU A 178 11.26 -17.92 7.44
CA GLU A 178 11.63 -18.91 6.41
C GLU A 178 10.43 -19.65 5.79
N THR A 179 9.29 -19.69 6.49
CA THR A 179 8.06 -20.29 5.95
C THR A 179 7.42 -19.41 4.88
N ASP A 180 7.60 -18.10 4.99
CA ASP A 180 7.08 -17.14 4.02
C ASP A 180 7.96 -17.09 2.77
N LEU A 181 9.28 -16.94 2.93
CA LEU A 181 10.26 -17.03 1.84
C LEU A 181 11.37 -18.03 2.21
N SER A 182 11.45 -19.15 1.48
CA SER A 182 12.40 -20.23 1.75
C SER A 182 13.86 -19.78 1.66
N LEU A 183 14.76 -20.41 2.41
CA LEU A 183 16.20 -20.08 2.41
C LEU A 183 16.84 -20.15 1.01
N GLU A 184 16.42 -21.09 0.17
CA GLU A 184 16.87 -21.21 -1.22
C GLU A 184 16.51 -19.96 -2.04
N ARG A 185 15.25 -19.52 -1.95
CA ARG A 185 14.76 -18.31 -2.62
C ARG A 185 15.38 -17.03 -2.05
N GLN A 186 15.56 -16.95 -0.72
CA GLN A 186 16.27 -15.84 -0.10
C GLN A 186 17.71 -15.74 -0.62
N ARG A 187 18.39 -16.88 -0.76
CA ARG A 187 19.75 -16.93 -1.32
C ARG A 187 19.76 -16.50 -2.78
N TYR A 188 18.84 -17.02 -3.59
CA TYR A 188 18.70 -16.62 -4.99
C TYR A 188 18.54 -15.10 -5.12
N VAL A 189 17.59 -14.50 -4.39
CA VAL A 189 17.33 -13.04 -4.44
C VAL A 189 18.55 -12.22 -4.02
N ARG A 190 19.34 -12.70 -3.03
CA ARG A 190 20.58 -12.04 -2.61
C ARG A 190 21.70 -12.11 -3.65
N GLU A 191 21.73 -13.17 -4.45
CA GLU A 191 22.85 -13.48 -5.36
C GLU A 191 22.56 -13.06 -6.81
N MET A 192 21.30 -12.82 -7.19
CA MET A 192 20.92 -12.54 -8.58
C MET A 192 21.40 -11.19 -9.14
N THR A 193 21.75 -10.22 -8.27
CA THR A 193 22.31 -8.91 -8.64
C THR A 193 22.86 -8.18 -7.40
N SER A 194 23.51 -7.02 -7.58
CA SER A 194 24.10 -6.24 -6.49
C SER A 194 23.09 -5.39 -5.72
N ASP A 195 23.51 -4.92 -4.53
CA ASP A 195 22.81 -3.94 -3.69
C ASP A 195 21.38 -4.36 -3.27
N ILE A 196 21.24 -5.65 -2.93
CA ILE A 196 20.02 -6.23 -2.37
C ILE A 196 20.29 -6.74 -0.94
N GLU A 197 19.41 -6.37 -0.02
CA GLU A 197 19.31 -6.99 1.31
C GLU A 197 17.97 -7.76 1.41
N VAL A 198 18.00 -9.00 1.85
CA VAL A 198 16.79 -9.78 2.14
C VAL A 198 16.59 -9.79 3.66
N VAL A 199 15.43 -9.29 4.11
CA VAL A 199 15.18 -8.91 5.51
C VAL A 199 13.96 -9.63 6.05
N ASP A 200 14.15 -10.38 7.15
CA ASP A 200 13.05 -10.93 7.93
C ASP A 200 12.49 -9.85 8.85
N ILE A 201 11.28 -9.39 8.56
CA ILE A 201 10.63 -8.30 9.29
C ILE A 201 10.38 -8.66 10.77
N THR A 202 10.23 -9.96 11.06
CA THR A 202 9.94 -10.45 12.42
C THR A 202 11.14 -10.33 13.36
N GLN A 203 12.34 -10.08 12.81
CA GLN A 203 13.56 -9.77 13.56
C GLN A 203 13.72 -8.26 13.84
N ILE A 204 12.80 -7.42 13.38
CA ILE A 204 12.87 -5.95 13.55
C ILE A 204 11.68 -5.46 14.36
N LEU A 205 10.48 -5.97 14.07
CA LEU A 205 9.22 -5.57 14.67
C LEU A 205 8.50 -6.76 15.30
N ASP A 206 7.78 -6.51 16.41
CA ASP A 206 7.13 -7.58 17.16
C ASP A 206 5.88 -8.14 16.44
N ASN A 207 6.08 -9.26 15.74
CA ASN A 207 5.00 -9.91 14.99
C ASN A 207 3.89 -10.50 15.89
N GLY A 208 4.11 -10.60 17.20
CA GLY A 208 3.06 -11.00 18.14
C GLY A 208 1.90 -9.99 18.22
N TYR A 209 2.17 -8.71 17.91
CA TYR A 209 1.12 -7.68 17.79
C TYR A 209 0.67 -7.45 16.35
N MET A 210 1.59 -7.51 15.40
CA MET A 210 1.26 -7.24 14.00
C MET A 210 0.45 -8.39 13.37
N GLN A 211 0.80 -9.64 13.71
CA GLN A 211 0.35 -10.87 13.05
C GLN A 211 0.19 -10.66 11.54
N LEU A 212 1.34 -10.39 10.93
CA LEU A 212 1.43 -10.07 9.52
C LEU A 212 0.95 -11.24 8.66
N GLY A 213 0.37 -10.88 7.53
CA GLY A 213 -0.15 -11.78 6.53
C GLY A 213 -0.67 -10.99 5.33
N GLY A 214 -0.56 -11.58 4.14
CA GLY A 214 -0.97 -10.95 2.89
C GLY A 214 -0.39 -9.54 2.73
N TRP A 215 -1.24 -8.57 2.41
CA TRP A 215 -0.81 -7.19 2.11
C TRP A 215 -0.28 -6.39 3.31
N SER A 216 -0.58 -6.80 4.54
CA SER A 216 -0.25 -5.99 5.73
C SER A 216 1.26 -5.77 5.93
N ILE A 217 2.11 -6.67 5.43
CA ILE A 217 3.56 -6.55 5.48
C ILE A 217 4.06 -5.26 4.80
N LYS A 218 3.36 -4.75 3.78
CA LYS A 218 3.75 -3.57 3.01
C LYS A 218 3.99 -2.34 3.88
N ALA A 219 3.01 -1.99 4.72
CA ALA A 219 3.11 -0.86 5.64
C ALA A 219 4.29 -1.00 6.62
N PHE A 220 4.48 -2.20 7.18
CA PHE A 220 5.55 -2.44 8.13
C PHE A 220 6.92 -2.55 7.48
N SER A 221 7.02 -2.96 6.21
CA SER A 221 8.28 -2.97 5.47
C SER A 221 8.81 -1.54 5.24
N LEU A 222 7.91 -0.59 4.96
CA LEU A 222 8.25 0.83 4.90
C LEU A 222 8.81 1.31 6.24
N LEU A 223 8.15 0.97 7.36
CA LEU A 223 8.64 1.31 8.69
C LEU A 223 10.00 0.66 8.98
N ALA A 224 10.11 -0.67 8.84
CA ALA A 224 11.29 -1.46 9.19
C ALA A 224 12.50 -1.22 8.27
N SER A 225 12.30 -0.71 7.06
CA SER A 225 13.40 -0.40 6.14
C SER A 225 14.41 0.58 6.72
N ARG A 226 15.66 0.47 6.31
CA ARG A 226 16.70 1.39 6.82
C ARG A 226 16.62 2.78 6.22
N PHE A 227 16.08 2.91 5.00
CA PHE A 227 16.13 4.14 4.21
C PHE A 227 15.47 5.34 4.88
N GLU A 228 15.98 6.53 4.61
CA GLU A 228 15.36 7.79 5.04
C GLU A 228 14.15 8.12 4.17
N GLU A 229 14.35 8.00 2.86
CA GLU A 229 13.36 8.17 1.80
C GLU A 229 13.15 6.79 1.16
N VAL A 230 11.95 6.26 1.22
CA VAL A 230 11.66 4.87 0.81
C VAL A 230 10.55 4.82 -0.22
N MET A 231 10.71 3.95 -1.20
CA MET A 231 9.68 3.59 -2.17
C MET A 231 9.29 2.13 -2.00
N LEU A 232 8.05 1.87 -1.61
CA LEU A 232 7.47 0.53 -1.70
C LEU A 232 7.11 0.26 -3.17
N VAL A 233 7.42 -0.95 -3.64
CA VAL A 233 7.04 -1.45 -4.97
C VAL A 233 6.46 -2.86 -4.82
N ASP A 234 5.29 -3.10 -5.42
CA ASP A 234 4.69 -4.44 -5.48
C ASP A 234 5.59 -5.39 -6.28
N SER A 235 5.55 -6.68 -5.93
CA SER A 235 6.40 -7.69 -6.57
C SER A 235 6.15 -7.82 -8.07
N ASP A 236 4.98 -7.39 -8.56
CA ASP A 236 4.55 -7.45 -9.96
C ASP A 236 4.31 -6.05 -10.58
N ALA A 237 4.97 -5.03 -10.03
CA ALA A 237 5.02 -3.70 -10.61
C ALA A 237 6.30 -3.46 -11.41
N TYR A 238 6.15 -2.85 -12.59
CA TYR A 238 7.24 -2.61 -13.54
C TYR A 238 7.27 -1.15 -13.95
N PHE A 239 8.46 -0.66 -14.32
CA PHE A 239 8.69 0.74 -14.68
C PHE A 239 9.10 0.87 -16.15
N LEU A 240 8.74 1.98 -16.78
CA LEU A 240 9.24 2.36 -18.11
C LEU A 240 10.38 3.37 -18.03
N ARG A 241 10.65 3.90 -16.83
CA ARG A 241 11.58 5.01 -16.56
C ARG A 241 12.21 4.83 -15.19
N ASP A 242 13.34 5.49 -14.94
CA ASP A 242 14.05 5.35 -13.67
C ASP A 242 13.12 5.69 -12.49
N PRO A 243 12.81 4.72 -11.59
CA PRO A 243 11.96 4.97 -10.43
C PRO A 243 12.52 6.06 -9.51
N ALA A 244 13.84 6.27 -9.51
CA ALA A 244 14.46 7.30 -8.67
C ALA A 244 13.92 8.72 -8.96
N GLU A 245 13.39 8.96 -10.16
CA GLU A 245 12.74 10.22 -10.52
C GLU A 245 11.56 10.59 -9.59
N LEU A 246 10.89 9.60 -8.99
CA LEU A 246 9.75 9.85 -8.09
C LEU A 246 10.15 10.49 -6.75
N PHE A 247 11.43 10.36 -6.33
CA PHE A 247 11.95 11.06 -5.14
C PHE A 247 12.18 12.55 -5.39
N ASP A 248 12.14 12.98 -6.65
CA ASP A 248 12.31 14.37 -7.05
C ASP A 248 11.03 14.96 -7.66
N ASP A 249 9.93 14.20 -7.61
CA ASP A 249 8.62 14.65 -8.04
C ASP A 249 8.16 15.89 -7.23
N PRO A 250 7.60 16.93 -7.87
CA PRO A 250 7.18 18.15 -7.18
C PRO A 250 6.17 17.92 -6.05
N GLY A 251 5.25 16.96 -6.21
CA GLY A 251 4.29 16.56 -5.19
C GLY A 251 5.00 15.93 -3.99
N TYR A 252 5.96 15.03 -4.25
CA TYR A 252 6.79 14.42 -3.22
C TYR A 252 7.61 15.46 -2.45
N ARG A 253 8.26 16.39 -3.14
CA ARG A 253 9.10 17.44 -2.53
C ARG A 253 8.33 18.38 -1.61
N VAL A 254 7.03 18.59 -1.88
CA VAL A 254 6.16 19.43 -1.04
C VAL A 254 5.52 18.63 0.08
N ALA A 255 5.01 17.44 -0.22
CA ALA A 255 4.20 16.67 0.71
C ALA A 255 5.00 15.66 1.52
N GLY A 256 6.24 15.32 1.16
CA GLY A 256 7.00 14.22 1.77
C GLY A 256 6.44 12.83 1.45
N THR A 257 5.39 12.74 0.64
CA THR A 257 4.84 11.49 0.10
C THR A 257 4.35 11.66 -1.33
N LEU A 258 4.27 10.55 -2.05
CA LEU A 258 3.70 10.50 -3.39
C LEU A 258 2.87 9.23 -3.57
N TYR A 259 1.60 9.40 -3.92
CA TYR A 259 0.62 8.34 -4.14
C TYR A 259 0.03 8.43 -5.56
N PHE A 260 -0.57 7.34 -6.01
CA PHE A 260 -1.18 7.22 -7.33
C PHE A 260 -2.64 6.82 -7.23
N TYR A 261 -3.46 7.34 -8.13
CA TYR A 261 -4.88 7.03 -8.17
C TYR A 261 -5.16 5.64 -8.76
N ASP A 262 -5.99 4.84 -8.09
CA ASP A 262 -6.52 3.58 -8.64
C ASP A 262 -7.51 3.86 -9.78
N ARG A 263 -7.97 2.79 -10.43
CA ARG A 263 -9.06 2.79 -11.40
C ARG A 263 -10.35 3.34 -10.79
N THR A 264 -11.22 3.86 -11.65
CA THR A 264 -12.53 4.38 -11.25
C THR A 264 -13.57 3.24 -11.30
N LEU A 265 -13.76 2.56 -10.17
CA LEU A 265 -14.62 1.36 -10.05
C LEU A 265 -15.60 1.48 -8.89
N GLY A 266 -16.70 0.72 -8.90
CA GLY A 266 -17.63 0.66 -7.77
C GLY A 266 -18.28 2.02 -7.45
N GLN A 267 -18.92 2.64 -8.44
CA GLN A 267 -19.69 3.88 -8.25
C GLN A 267 -20.81 3.72 -7.21
N ASP A 268 -21.23 4.83 -6.62
CA ASP A 268 -22.29 4.90 -5.60
C ASP A 268 -21.98 4.11 -4.30
N TRP A 269 -20.70 3.82 -4.05
CA TRP A 269 -20.24 3.17 -2.82
C TRP A 269 -20.09 4.16 -1.66
N ASN A 270 -21.01 4.11 -0.70
CA ASN A 270 -21.05 5.06 0.43
C ASN A 270 -20.36 4.55 1.70
N TRP A 271 -19.97 3.27 1.76
CA TRP A 271 -19.51 2.67 3.01
C TRP A 271 -18.16 3.24 3.49
N GLY A 272 -17.20 3.44 2.58
CA GLY A 272 -15.91 4.07 2.90
C GLY A 272 -16.04 5.50 3.37
N PRO A 273 -16.69 6.42 2.62
CA PRO A 273 -16.90 7.79 3.06
C PRO A 273 -17.61 7.89 4.41
N ASP A 274 -18.61 7.04 4.67
CA ASP A 274 -19.34 7.08 5.93
C ASP A 274 -18.51 6.55 7.10
N TRP A 275 -17.71 5.50 6.90
CA TRP A 275 -16.74 5.03 7.88
C TRP A 275 -15.65 6.08 8.15
N LEU A 276 -15.11 6.72 7.11
CA LEU A 276 -14.12 7.78 7.25
C LEU A 276 -14.68 8.99 8.04
N LYS A 277 -15.95 9.37 7.83
CA LYS A 277 -16.63 10.40 8.63
C LYS A 277 -16.83 9.96 10.08
N SER A 278 -17.04 8.68 10.35
CA SER A 278 -17.26 8.20 11.72
C SER A 278 -15.97 8.17 12.55
N ILE A 279 -14.82 7.89 11.92
CA ILE A 279 -13.53 7.80 12.62
C ILE A 279 -12.74 9.11 12.64
N MET A 280 -13.02 10.04 11.71
CA MET A 280 -12.26 11.30 11.60
C MET A 280 -13.07 12.50 12.09
N PRO A 281 -12.73 13.10 13.25
CA PRO A 281 -13.46 14.27 13.76
C PRO A 281 -13.24 15.52 12.90
N ILE A 282 -12.10 15.60 12.22
CA ILE A 282 -11.72 16.70 11.32
C ILE A 282 -10.95 16.09 10.14
N MET A 283 -11.27 16.56 8.94
CA MET A 283 -10.58 16.23 7.69
C MET A 283 -9.89 17.46 7.09
N SER A 284 -8.85 17.20 6.29
CA SER A 284 -8.07 18.12 5.48
C SER A 284 -8.87 18.63 4.27
N SER A 285 -8.22 19.37 3.38
CA SER A 285 -8.82 19.82 2.12
C SER A 285 -9.15 18.68 1.15
N PHE A 286 -8.49 17.53 1.26
CA PHE A 286 -8.50 16.51 0.21
C PHE A 286 -9.70 15.57 0.23
N PRO A 287 -10.11 14.93 1.35
CA PRO A 287 -11.15 13.89 1.33
C PRO A 287 -12.44 14.30 0.61
N ARG A 288 -12.89 15.54 0.76
CA ARG A 288 -14.11 16.05 0.10
C ARG A 288 -14.01 16.16 -1.42
N THR A 289 -12.80 16.19 -1.96
CA THR A 289 -12.53 16.31 -3.39
C THR A 289 -12.32 14.96 -4.08
N THR A 290 -12.15 13.90 -3.31
CA THR A 290 -11.87 12.56 -3.83
C THR A 290 -13.05 11.99 -4.60
N ARG A 291 -12.79 11.03 -5.50
CA ARG A 291 -13.82 10.31 -6.25
C ARG A 291 -14.75 9.54 -5.29
N MET A 292 -14.23 9.00 -4.20
CA MET A 292 -14.91 8.22 -3.17
C MET A 292 -15.94 9.06 -2.42
N PHE A 293 -15.58 10.24 -1.93
CA PHE A 293 -16.55 11.13 -1.29
C PHE A 293 -17.58 11.71 -2.27
N ARG A 294 -17.26 11.71 -3.57
CA ARG A 294 -18.16 12.12 -4.64
C ARG A 294 -19.01 10.98 -5.21
N GLY A 295 -18.88 9.76 -4.68
CA GLY A 295 -19.60 8.57 -5.15
C GLY A 295 -19.17 8.06 -6.53
N LEU A 296 -18.01 8.50 -7.03
CA LEU A 296 -17.49 8.18 -8.37
C LEU A 296 -16.61 6.92 -8.39
N SER A 297 -15.97 6.56 -7.27
CA SER A 297 -15.12 5.37 -7.17
C SER A 297 -15.13 4.82 -5.74
N MET A 298 -15.07 3.50 -5.58
CA MET A 298 -14.87 2.89 -4.27
C MET A 298 -13.41 2.87 -3.82
N HIS A 299 -12.47 3.03 -4.76
CA HIS A 299 -11.04 3.06 -4.51
C HIS A 299 -10.45 4.41 -4.95
N GLU A 300 -9.63 5.00 -4.08
CA GLU A 300 -8.81 6.16 -4.44
C GLU A 300 -7.42 5.76 -4.83
N GLN A 301 -6.74 4.98 -4.00
CA GLN A 301 -5.30 4.81 -4.10
C GLN A 301 -4.95 3.45 -4.70
N GLU A 302 -4.01 3.44 -5.64
CA GLU A 302 -3.26 2.25 -5.99
C GLU A 302 -1.98 2.22 -5.13
N SER A 303 -1.77 1.15 -4.36
CA SER A 303 -0.61 0.99 -3.47
C SER A 303 0.54 0.17 -4.06
N GLY A 304 0.49 -0.18 -5.34
CA GLY A 304 1.58 -0.85 -6.05
C GLY A 304 2.90 -0.07 -6.05
N VAL A 305 2.85 1.26 -5.94
CA VAL A 305 4.01 2.10 -5.67
C VAL A 305 3.62 3.17 -4.65
N VAL A 306 4.40 3.30 -3.58
CA VAL A 306 4.19 4.29 -2.51
C VAL A 306 5.53 4.90 -2.13
N VAL A 307 5.66 6.23 -2.20
CA VAL A 307 6.90 6.94 -1.87
C VAL A 307 6.72 7.76 -0.59
N ILE A 308 7.64 7.62 0.39
CA ILE A 308 7.55 8.26 1.70
C ILE A 308 8.92 8.77 2.15
N ASN A 309 8.97 10.01 2.63
CA ASN A 309 10.07 10.54 3.44
C ASN A 309 9.78 10.26 4.93
N LYS A 310 10.48 9.30 5.54
CA LYS A 310 10.20 8.89 6.92
C LYS A 310 10.65 9.93 7.95
N ARG A 311 11.57 10.83 7.60
CA ARG A 311 12.02 11.90 8.50
C ARG A 311 11.01 13.05 8.59
N GLU A 312 10.31 13.32 7.51
CA GLU A 312 9.29 14.37 7.44
C GLU A 312 7.88 13.88 7.80
N ARG A 313 7.61 12.57 7.63
CA ARG A 313 6.28 11.97 7.72
C ARG A 313 6.19 10.72 8.59
N PHE A 314 6.94 10.74 9.68
CA PHE A 314 7.04 9.59 10.57
C PHE A 314 5.70 9.24 11.23
N GLN A 315 4.92 10.24 11.66
CA GLN A 315 3.68 9.99 12.40
C GLN A 315 2.59 9.45 11.48
N GLY A 316 2.53 9.93 10.23
CA GLY A 316 1.66 9.39 9.19
C GLY A 316 1.97 7.92 8.95
N LEU A 317 3.25 7.56 8.77
CA LEU A 317 3.66 6.17 8.61
C LEU A 317 3.30 5.29 9.83
N LEU A 318 3.44 5.79 11.05
CA LEU A 318 2.99 5.05 12.25
C LEU A 318 1.48 4.79 12.24
N ALA A 319 0.68 5.77 11.80
CA ALA A 319 -0.77 5.61 11.67
C ALA A 319 -1.14 4.61 10.56
N VAL A 320 -0.41 4.61 9.43
CA VAL A 320 -0.58 3.58 8.39
C VAL A 320 -0.29 2.18 8.95
N CYS A 321 0.81 2.02 9.68
CA CYS A 321 1.11 0.74 10.35
C CYS A 321 0.02 0.35 11.35
N LYS A 322 -0.51 1.31 12.13
CA LYS A 322 -1.62 1.07 13.07
C LYS A 322 -2.86 0.55 12.36
N MET A 323 -3.24 1.12 11.22
CA MET A 323 -4.39 0.63 10.43
C MET A 323 -4.18 -0.77 9.85
N ASN A 324 -2.93 -1.18 9.64
CA ASN A 324 -2.54 -2.49 9.10
C ASN A 324 -2.16 -3.51 10.18
N SER A 325 -2.11 -3.10 11.45
CA SER A 325 -1.99 -4.01 12.58
C SER A 325 -3.19 -4.93 12.64
N LYS A 326 -2.96 -6.17 13.10
CA LYS A 326 -3.95 -7.24 13.15
C LYS A 326 -5.37 -6.76 13.44
N TRP A 327 -5.54 -6.07 14.57
CA TRP A 327 -6.87 -5.82 15.10
C TRP A 327 -7.60 -4.76 14.30
N GLU A 328 -6.90 -3.68 13.97
CA GLU A 328 -7.46 -2.61 13.15
C GLU A 328 -7.79 -3.13 11.75
N ARG A 329 -6.86 -3.89 11.17
CA ARG A 329 -6.98 -4.54 9.87
C ARG A 329 -8.17 -5.49 9.80
N ASP A 330 -8.18 -6.50 10.68
CA ASP A 330 -9.12 -7.61 10.64
C ASP A 330 -10.53 -7.20 11.07
N LEU A 331 -10.67 -6.22 11.99
CA LEU A 331 -11.97 -5.78 12.46
C LEU A 331 -12.61 -4.72 11.56
N TRP A 332 -11.81 -3.88 10.88
CA TRP A 332 -12.32 -2.71 10.17
C TRP A 332 -11.62 -2.43 8.84
N SER A 333 -10.31 -2.11 8.82
CA SER A 333 -9.67 -1.53 7.63
C SER A 333 -9.88 -2.40 6.38
N TYR A 334 -9.69 -3.72 6.49
CA TYR A 334 -9.84 -4.65 5.36
C TYR A 334 -11.29 -5.14 5.16
N LYS A 335 -12.20 -4.81 6.08
CA LYS A 335 -13.65 -5.01 5.86
C LYS A 335 -14.27 -3.87 5.08
N VAL A 336 -13.72 -2.66 5.24
CA VAL A 336 -14.18 -1.47 4.54
C VAL A 336 -13.43 -1.30 3.21
N PHE A 337 -12.11 -1.50 3.21
CA PHE A 337 -11.28 -1.33 2.02
C PHE A 337 -10.82 -2.66 1.44
N TYR A 338 -10.47 -2.64 0.16
CA TYR A 338 -9.82 -3.76 -0.49
C TYR A 338 -8.34 -3.79 -0.11
N GLY A 339 -8.06 -4.41 1.03
CA GLY A 339 -6.71 -4.54 1.56
C GLY A 339 -6.12 -3.23 2.10
N ASP A 340 -4.82 -3.05 1.87
CA ASP A 340 -4.00 -1.96 2.38
C ASP A 340 -4.15 -0.64 1.61
N LYS A 341 -4.68 -0.69 0.38
CA LYS A 341 -4.60 0.41 -0.60
C LYS A 341 -4.93 1.79 -0.05
N GLU A 342 -6.08 1.90 0.62
CA GLU A 342 -6.58 3.18 1.16
C GLU A 342 -5.91 3.56 2.49
N THR A 343 -5.27 2.61 3.19
CA THR A 343 -4.70 2.86 4.52
C THR A 343 -3.56 3.86 4.51
N PHE A 344 -2.83 4.00 3.40
CA PHE A 344 -1.70 4.92 3.27
C PHE A 344 -2.14 6.38 3.38
N TRP A 345 -3.05 6.83 2.53
CA TRP A 345 -3.53 8.21 2.62
C TRP A 345 -4.44 8.43 3.83
N VAL A 346 -5.24 7.43 4.24
CA VAL A 346 -6.11 7.55 5.42
C VAL A 346 -5.31 7.69 6.70
N GLY A 347 -4.22 6.94 6.88
CA GLY A 347 -3.37 7.07 8.07
C GLY A 347 -2.79 8.48 8.21
N TYR A 348 -2.34 9.07 7.10
CA TYR A 348 -1.84 10.45 7.07
C TYR A 348 -2.95 11.46 7.35
N GLU A 349 -4.15 11.23 6.81
CA GLU A 349 -5.33 12.04 7.09
C GLU A 349 -5.73 11.96 8.57
N MET A 350 -5.68 10.78 9.19
CA MET A 350 -6.02 10.59 10.60
C MET A 350 -5.15 11.47 11.51
N VAL A 351 -3.85 11.59 11.24
CA VAL A 351 -2.92 12.42 12.02
C VAL A 351 -2.63 13.78 11.40
N GLN A 352 -3.39 14.19 10.37
CA GLN A 352 -3.24 15.48 9.68
C GLN A 352 -1.77 15.75 9.26
N GLU A 353 -1.14 14.79 8.58
CA GLU A 353 0.10 15.00 7.84
C GLU A 353 -0.18 15.24 6.34
N PRO A 354 0.59 16.10 5.66
CA PRO A 354 0.43 16.31 4.23
C PRO A 354 0.70 15.05 3.42
N TYR A 355 -0.02 14.90 2.31
CA TYR A 355 0.23 13.87 1.31
C TYR A 355 -0.17 14.38 -0.08
N ALA A 356 0.42 13.80 -1.13
CA ALA A 356 0.14 14.19 -2.52
C ALA A 356 -0.21 12.99 -3.39
N PHE A 357 -1.18 13.18 -4.27
CA PHE A 357 -1.47 12.28 -5.38
C PHE A 357 -1.02 12.90 -6.69
N VAL A 358 -0.40 12.10 -7.56
CA VAL A 358 -0.20 12.49 -8.96
C VAL A 358 -1.57 12.59 -9.62
N LYS A 359 -1.88 13.72 -10.24
CA LYS A 359 -3.20 14.03 -10.84
C LYS A 359 -3.40 13.38 -12.20
N SER A 360 -3.02 12.12 -12.30
CA SER A 360 -3.31 11.22 -13.41
C SER A 360 -4.04 10.00 -12.86
N TYR A 361 -5.28 9.78 -13.30
CA TYR A 361 -6.01 8.56 -12.93
C TYR A 361 -5.35 7.32 -13.57
N GLY A 362 -5.56 6.15 -12.96
CA GLY A 362 -5.05 4.89 -13.50
C GLY A 362 -5.43 4.73 -14.98
N GLY A 363 -4.45 4.47 -15.82
CA GLY A 363 -4.57 4.15 -17.24
C GLY A 363 -4.47 2.65 -17.49
N VAL A 364 -4.31 2.28 -18.77
CA VAL A 364 -4.08 0.90 -19.20
C VAL A 364 -2.91 0.84 -20.18
N ILE A 365 -2.05 -0.17 -20.05
CA ILE A 365 -0.97 -0.50 -20.99
C ILE A 365 -1.12 -1.95 -21.46
N GLY A 366 -1.00 -2.19 -22.76
CA GLY A 366 -1.15 -3.51 -23.35
C GLY A 366 -1.49 -3.47 -24.83
N GLU A 367 -2.53 -4.21 -25.20
CA GLU A 367 -2.92 -4.46 -26.58
C GLU A 367 -4.07 -3.54 -27.01
N MET A 368 -4.00 -3.04 -28.26
CA MET A 368 -5.15 -2.39 -28.86
C MET A 368 -6.21 -3.43 -29.21
N ARG A 369 -7.48 -3.09 -28.98
CA ARG A 369 -8.63 -3.86 -29.43
C ARG A 369 -9.58 -2.99 -30.24
N ASP A 370 -10.01 -3.54 -31.37
CA ASP A 370 -10.98 -2.93 -32.28
C ASP A 370 -12.40 -3.48 -32.07
N ASP A 371 -12.59 -4.43 -31.13
CA ASP A 371 -13.89 -5.09 -30.90
C ASP A 371 -14.88 -4.15 -30.19
N PRO A 372 -16.08 -3.90 -30.76
CA PRO A 372 -17.14 -3.24 -30.02
C PRO A 372 -17.55 -4.07 -28.80
N LEU A 373 -17.92 -3.39 -27.71
CA LEU A 373 -18.59 -4.04 -26.59
C LEU A 373 -20.00 -4.45 -27.03
N GLU A 374 -20.20 -5.73 -27.37
CA GLU A 374 -21.55 -6.26 -27.62
C GLU A 374 -22.36 -6.36 -26.31
N GLU A 375 -23.60 -5.89 -26.34
CA GLU A 375 -24.60 -6.19 -25.32
C GLU A 375 -24.82 -7.71 -25.26
N LYS A 376 -24.40 -8.37 -24.18
CA LYS A 376 -25.06 -9.64 -23.83
C LYS A 376 -26.40 -9.29 -23.20
N LYS A 377 -27.48 -9.47 -23.97
CA LYS A 377 -28.82 -9.67 -23.39
C LYS A 377 -28.72 -10.87 -22.45
N SER A 378 -28.84 -10.65 -21.15
CA SER A 378 -29.16 -11.75 -20.24
C SER A 378 -30.60 -12.17 -20.53
N ASP A 379 -30.81 -13.46 -20.76
CA ASP A 379 -32.14 -14.03 -20.87
C ASP A 379 -33.00 -13.59 -19.68
N GLU A 380 -34.20 -13.10 -20.00
CA GLU A 380 -35.19 -12.61 -19.05
C GLU A 380 -35.44 -13.63 -17.94
N GLN A 381 -35.09 -13.28 -16.71
CA GLN A 381 -35.79 -13.78 -15.54
C GLN A 381 -36.35 -12.59 -14.78
N GLU A 382 -37.68 -12.48 -14.83
CA GLU A 382 -38.49 -11.49 -14.16
C GLU A 382 -38.12 -11.36 -12.67
N GLY A 383 -37.60 -10.19 -12.27
CA GLY A 383 -37.36 -9.94 -10.85
C GLY A 383 -36.47 -8.75 -10.54
N LYS A 384 -37.01 -7.53 -10.68
CA LYS A 384 -36.60 -6.30 -9.98
C LYS A 384 -35.09 -6.05 -9.79
N HIS A 385 -34.36 -5.82 -10.89
CA HIS A 385 -33.20 -4.93 -10.87
C HIS A 385 -33.30 -3.97 -12.06
N LYS A 386 -33.20 -2.66 -11.81
CA LYS A 386 -33.07 -1.67 -12.90
C LYS A 386 -31.70 -1.85 -13.54
N GLU A 387 -31.65 -2.53 -14.67
CA GLU A 387 -30.45 -2.65 -15.50
C GLU A 387 -30.01 -1.27 -16.01
N ARG A 388 -28.75 -0.90 -15.76
CA ARG A 388 -28.12 0.23 -16.46
C ARG A 388 -27.74 -0.27 -17.86
N GLN A 389 -28.43 0.22 -18.90
CA GLN A 389 -28.01 0.05 -20.30
C GLN A 389 -26.55 0.52 -20.44
N ARG A 390 -25.65 -0.37 -20.88
CA ARG A 390 -24.26 0.01 -21.17
C ARG A 390 -24.21 0.56 -22.60
N PRO A 391 -23.58 1.73 -22.84
CA PRO A 391 -23.47 2.25 -24.20
C PRO A 391 -22.61 1.32 -25.06
N VAL A 392 -23.05 1.06 -26.29
CA VAL A 392 -22.21 0.43 -27.31
C VAL A 392 -21.14 1.44 -27.71
N LEU A 393 -19.89 1.15 -27.39
CA LEU A 393 -18.75 1.97 -27.80
C LEU A 393 -18.08 1.33 -29.02
N ASN A 394 -18.15 2.02 -30.16
CA ASN A 394 -17.45 1.68 -31.41
C ASN A 394 -16.03 2.29 -31.45
N GLU A 395 -15.45 2.58 -30.29
CA GLU A 395 -14.16 3.25 -30.17
C GLU A 395 -13.07 2.24 -29.79
N PRO A 396 -11.84 2.40 -30.32
CA PRO A 396 -10.73 1.51 -30.01
C PRO A 396 -10.43 1.53 -28.51
N ALA A 397 -10.10 0.37 -27.97
CA ALA A 397 -9.73 0.19 -26.57
C ALA A 397 -8.26 -0.19 -26.44
N VAL A 398 -7.66 0.12 -25.30
CA VAL A 398 -6.43 -0.55 -24.87
C VAL A 398 -6.74 -1.43 -23.69
N CYS A 399 -6.33 -2.69 -23.76
CA CYS A 399 -6.59 -3.70 -22.75
C CYS A 399 -5.28 -4.30 -22.24
N GLY A 400 -5.16 -4.43 -20.92
CA GLY A 400 -3.95 -4.97 -20.29
C GLY A 400 -3.80 -4.57 -18.83
N ALA A 401 -2.58 -4.23 -18.46
CA ALA A 401 -2.17 -3.94 -17.09
C ALA A 401 -2.49 -2.49 -16.68
N GLN A 402 -2.58 -2.25 -15.37
CA GLN A 402 -2.97 -0.95 -14.82
C GLN A 402 -1.79 0.02 -14.84
N LEU A 403 -1.83 1.00 -15.73
CA LEU A 403 -0.76 1.97 -15.95
C LEU A 403 -0.91 3.21 -15.06
N HIS A 404 0.21 3.78 -14.63
CA HIS A 404 0.29 5.07 -13.95
C HIS A 404 1.29 5.98 -14.66
N LEU A 405 0.92 7.26 -14.74
CA LEU A 405 1.71 8.30 -15.40
C LEU A 405 2.46 9.14 -14.37
N ASP A 406 3.52 9.81 -14.80
CA ASP A 406 4.15 10.88 -14.02
C ASP A 406 3.31 12.17 -14.06
N HIS A 407 3.74 13.19 -13.29
CA HIS A 407 3.08 14.49 -13.24
C HIS A 407 3.07 15.28 -14.56
N THR A 408 3.83 14.82 -15.57
CA THR A 408 3.85 15.40 -16.93
C THR A 408 2.98 14.62 -17.92
N GLY A 409 2.32 13.54 -17.47
CA GLY A 409 1.48 12.69 -18.30
C GLY A 409 2.25 11.64 -19.11
N ARG A 410 3.51 11.34 -18.77
CA ARG A 410 4.29 10.28 -19.42
C ARG A 410 4.13 8.95 -18.67
N PRO A 411 4.09 7.80 -19.37
CA PRO A 411 4.07 6.49 -18.71
C PRO A 411 5.24 6.32 -17.74
N MET A 412 4.93 5.94 -16.50
CA MET A 412 5.94 5.78 -15.45
C MET A 412 6.07 4.31 -15.04
N TRP A 413 4.96 3.70 -14.61
CA TRP A 413 4.95 2.35 -14.07
C TRP A 413 3.58 1.69 -14.23
N TRP A 414 3.51 0.37 -14.16
CA TRP A 414 2.23 -0.36 -14.16
C TRP A 414 2.22 -1.48 -13.13
N ASN A 415 1.02 -1.81 -12.64
CA ASN A 415 0.77 -2.95 -11.76
C ASN A 415 0.04 -4.07 -12.52
N GLY A 416 0.20 -5.32 -12.08
CA GLY A 416 -0.53 -6.48 -12.60
C GLY A 416 0.35 -7.50 -13.33
N GLY A 417 1.67 -7.31 -13.34
CA GLY A 417 2.62 -8.22 -13.96
C GLY A 417 2.72 -8.11 -15.48
N LEU A 418 3.34 -9.14 -16.08
CA LEU A 418 3.59 -9.25 -17.53
C LEU A 418 2.64 -10.23 -18.23
N MET A 419 1.72 -10.84 -17.47
CA MET A 419 0.79 -11.86 -17.97
C MET A 419 -0.64 -11.33 -17.93
N ARG A 420 -1.44 -11.67 -18.95
CA ARG A 420 -2.83 -11.21 -19.08
C ARG A 420 -3.73 -11.74 -17.96
N ASN A 421 -3.40 -12.89 -17.38
CA ASN A 421 -4.08 -13.44 -16.20
C ASN A 421 -3.07 -14.19 -15.32
N LYS A 422 -2.75 -13.62 -14.16
CA LYS A 422 -1.81 -14.20 -13.20
C LYS A 422 -2.43 -15.25 -12.26
N ASN A 423 -3.76 -15.30 -12.17
CA ASN A 423 -4.49 -16.06 -11.13
C ASN A 423 -5.18 -17.34 -11.63
N GLU A 424 -5.51 -17.48 -12.92
CA GLU A 424 -6.42 -18.56 -13.39
C GLU A 424 -5.84 -19.56 -14.42
N GLY A 425 -4.52 -19.77 -14.44
CA GLY A 425 -3.89 -20.84 -15.23
C GLY A 425 -3.83 -20.62 -16.75
N VAL A 426 -4.54 -19.63 -17.30
CA VAL A 426 -4.38 -19.17 -18.68
C VAL A 426 -3.25 -18.14 -18.74
N LYS A 427 -2.02 -18.63 -18.84
CA LYS A 427 -0.80 -17.81 -18.86
C LYS A 427 -0.47 -17.33 -20.27
N ARG A 428 -1.15 -16.27 -20.74
CA ARG A 428 -0.76 -15.55 -21.97
C ARG A 428 0.06 -14.30 -21.62
N GLU A 429 1.22 -14.12 -22.25
CA GLU A 429 2.02 -12.90 -22.15
C GLU A 429 1.24 -11.70 -22.70
N LEU A 430 1.32 -10.56 -22.02
CA LEU A 430 0.79 -9.31 -22.55
C LEU A 430 1.71 -8.81 -23.67
N ASN A 431 1.12 -8.42 -24.80
CA ASN A 431 1.82 -7.62 -25.78
C ASN A 431 1.67 -6.14 -25.42
N PHE A 432 2.78 -5.49 -25.10
CA PHE A 432 2.83 -4.08 -24.72
C PHE A 432 3.11 -3.23 -25.98
N GLY A 433 2.06 -2.94 -26.73
CA GLY A 433 2.16 -2.08 -27.92
C GLY A 433 1.62 -0.67 -27.70
N TYR A 434 0.60 -0.57 -26.84
CA TYR A 434 -0.24 0.61 -26.72
C TYR A 434 -0.55 0.94 -25.27
N TRP A 435 -0.94 2.18 -25.03
CA TRP A 435 -1.44 2.64 -23.75
C TRP A 435 -2.47 3.74 -23.89
N MET A 436 -3.24 3.91 -22.82
CA MET A 436 -4.16 5.03 -22.64
C MET A 436 -4.02 5.56 -21.21
N GLY A 437 -3.94 6.89 -21.07
CA GLY A 437 -4.02 7.56 -19.78
C GLY A 437 -5.45 7.57 -19.21
N GLY A 438 -5.59 7.68 -17.90
CA GLY A 438 -6.90 7.81 -17.25
C GLY A 438 -7.65 9.10 -17.64
N GLY A 439 -8.98 9.10 -17.50
CA GLY A 439 -9.86 10.22 -17.88
C GLY A 439 -10.98 9.86 -18.87
N GLY A 440 -10.92 8.68 -19.49
CA GLY A 440 -12.01 8.05 -20.25
C GLY A 440 -12.92 7.16 -19.39
N LEU A 441 -13.98 6.61 -19.99
CA LEU A 441 -14.84 5.62 -19.33
C LEU A 441 -14.08 4.28 -19.23
N GLN A 442 -13.58 3.95 -18.04
CA GLN A 442 -12.97 2.64 -17.81
C GLN A 442 -14.10 1.60 -17.74
N ILE A 443 -14.16 0.71 -18.72
CA ILE A 443 -15.13 -0.40 -18.71
C ILE A 443 -14.36 -1.67 -18.42
N HIS A 444 -14.54 -2.18 -17.21
CA HIS A 444 -14.16 -3.56 -16.93
C HIS A 444 -15.12 -4.50 -17.65
N ARG A 445 -14.57 -5.42 -18.44
CA ARG A 445 -15.27 -6.65 -18.82
C ARG A 445 -15.30 -7.58 -17.60
N GLU A 446 -15.88 -7.11 -16.50
CA GLU A 446 -16.34 -7.98 -15.42
C GLU A 446 -17.64 -8.62 -15.91
N ARG A 447 -17.63 -9.96 -16.08
CA ARG A 447 -18.90 -10.68 -15.93
C ARG A 447 -19.36 -10.32 -14.52
N HIS A 448 -20.63 -9.92 -14.38
CA HIS A 448 -21.33 -10.12 -13.13
C HIS A 448 -21.23 -11.61 -12.81
N VAL A 449 -20.22 -12.00 -12.02
CA VAL A 449 -20.23 -13.28 -11.37
C VAL A 449 -21.38 -13.17 -10.39
N ARG A 450 -22.57 -13.63 -10.80
CA ARG A 450 -23.58 -14.05 -9.84
C ARG A 450 -22.85 -14.99 -8.88
N GLN A 451 -22.63 -14.51 -7.66
CA GLN A 451 -22.20 -15.22 -6.46
C GLN A 451 -21.65 -16.63 -6.70
N LYS A 452 -20.31 -16.78 -6.74
CA LYS A 452 -19.68 -18.08 -6.49
C LYS A 452 -18.61 -18.05 -5.38
N ASP A 453 -17.93 -16.93 -5.16
CA ASP A 453 -16.91 -16.86 -4.10
C ASP A 453 -17.48 -16.30 -2.80
N LEU A 454 -18.36 -15.29 -2.89
CA LEU A 454 -19.12 -14.79 -1.73
C LEU A 454 -20.13 -15.79 -1.17
N SER A 455 -20.58 -16.77 -1.96
CA SER A 455 -21.45 -17.84 -1.46
C SER A 455 -20.66 -18.98 -0.84
N ARG A 456 -19.45 -19.31 -1.33
CA ARG A 456 -18.62 -20.37 -0.74
C ARG A 456 -18.12 -20.02 0.65
N ASP A 457 -17.58 -18.82 0.83
CA ASP A 457 -17.03 -18.38 2.11
C ASP A 457 -18.15 -18.10 3.12
N LEU A 458 -19.29 -17.55 2.66
CA LEU A 458 -20.46 -17.34 3.50
C LEU A 458 -21.17 -18.66 3.88
N LEU A 459 -21.21 -19.66 3.01
CA LEU A 459 -21.76 -20.99 3.33
C LEU A 459 -20.82 -21.80 4.25
N TRP A 460 -19.51 -21.59 4.12
CA TRP A 460 -18.49 -22.15 5.01
C TRP A 460 -18.56 -21.53 6.41
N ASP A 461 -18.67 -20.19 6.50
CA ASP A 461 -18.80 -19.47 7.77
C ASP A 461 -20.14 -19.73 8.49
N LEU A 462 -21.17 -20.18 7.76
CA LEU A 462 -22.50 -20.49 8.30
C LEU A 462 -22.77 -22.00 8.53
N ASN A 463 -21.84 -22.88 8.17
CA ASN A 463 -21.93 -24.34 8.37
C ASN A 463 -23.20 -25.00 7.78
N LEU A 464 -23.61 -24.57 6.58
CA LEU A 464 -24.82 -25.02 5.89
C LEU A 464 -24.49 -25.59 4.49
N GLY A 465 -24.26 -26.91 4.36
CA GLY A 465 -24.50 -27.63 3.09
C GLY A 465 -23.41 -28.57 2.58
N SER A 466 -23.85 -29.73 2.08
CA SER A 466 -23.07 -30.87 1.59
C SER A 466 -22.56 -30.72 0.15
N GLN A 467 -21.58 -31.58 -0.18
CA GLN A 467 -20.60 -31.47 -1.26
C GLN A 467 -21.06 -31.92 -2.67
N GLU A 468 -22.35 -31.99 -2.99
CA GLU A 468 -22.79 -32.67 -4.23
C GLU A 468 -23.10 -31.74 -5.41
N GLU A 469 -22.29 -31.94 -6.46
CA GLU A 469 -22.55 -31.75 -7.90
C GLU A 469 -22.99 -30.37 -8.39
N VAL A 470 -22.00 -29.51 -8.61
CA VAL A 470 -22.10 -28.45 -9.63
C VAL A 470 -21.27 -28.91 -10.83
N GLU A 471 -21.93 -29.36 -11.89
CA GLU A 471 -21.27 -29.50 -13.20
C GLU A 471 -20.79 -28.12 -13.64
N LEU A 472 -19.47 -27.98 -13.76
CA LEU A 472 -18.84 -26.79 -14.32
C LEU A 472 -18.96 -26.88 -15.84
N GLU A 473 -19.64 -25.93 -16.47
CA GLU A 473 -19.55 -25.74 -17.91
C GLU A 473 -18.07 -25.66 -18.33
N THR A 474 -17.73 -26.31 -19.43
CA THR A 474 -16.38 -26.26 -20.01
C THR A 474 -15.98 -24.82 -20.28
N LYS A 475 -14.86 -24.38 -19.67
CA LYS A 475 -14.24 -23.07 -19.91
C LYS A 475 -14.04 -22.87 -21.42
N ASP A 476 -14.61 -21.80 -21.95
CA ASP A 476 -14.29 -21.31 -23.29
C ASP A 476 -12.82 -20.82 -23.29
N PRO A 477 -11.92 -21.45 -24.06
CA PRO A 477 -10.51 -21.06 -24.13
C PRO A 477 -10.29 -19.67 -24.76
N GLU A 478 -11.30 -19.08 -25.41
CA GLU A 478 -11.23 -17.75 -26.02
C GLU A 478 -11.77 -16.63 -25.09
N TRP A 479 -12.40 -16.97 -23.97
CA TRP A 479 -13.03 -15.99 -23.08
C TRP A 479 -12.08 -15.54 -21.95
N ILE A 480 -11.90 -14.23 -21.83
CA ILE A 480 -10.89 -13.61 -20.96
C ILE A 480 -11.54 -13.03 -19.69
N PHE A 481 -11.13 -13.55 -18.54
CA PHE A 481 -11.49 -13.09 -17.20
C PHE A 481 -10.65 -11.86 -16.81
N GLU A 482 -11.23 -10.89 -16.08
CA GLU A 482 -10.53 -9.80 -15.36
C GLU A 482 -9.71 -8.76 -16.17
N GLU A 483 -9.82 -8.74 -17.49
CA GLU A 483 -9.06 -7.79 -18.29
C GLU A 483 -9.58 -6.34 -18.13
N SER A 484 -8.68 -5.42 -17.76
CA SER A 484 -8.97 -3.99 -17.70
C SER A 484 -8.83 -3.40 -19.12
N CYS A 485 -9.95 -2.99 -19.71
CA CYS A 485 -9.97 -2.29 -20.99
C CYS A 485 -10.38 -0.83 -20.78
N LEU A 486 -9.61 0.10 -21.36
CA LEU A 486 -9.91 1.52 -21.33
C LEU A 486 -10.45 1.96 -22.70
N HIS A 487 -11.61 2.60 -22.71
CA HIS A 487 -12.25 3.19 -23.88
C HIS A 487 -12.37 4.72 -23.72
N GLY A 488 -12.62 5.44 -24.83
CA GLY A 488 -12.85 6.89 -24.82
C GLY A 488 -11.62 7.75 -24.54
N GLY A 489 -10.45 7.13 -24.37
CA GLY A 489 -9.16 7.81 -24.26
C GLY A 489 -8.45 7.90 -25.61
N LYS A 490 -7.45 8.78 -25.70
CA LYS A 490 -6.54 8.80 -26.86
C LYS A 490 -5.60 7.59 -26.77
N VAL A 491 -5.72 6.67 -27.73
CA VAL A 491 -4.75 5.58 -27.92
C VAL A 491 -3.38 6.20 -28.19
N GLN A 492 -2.37 5.72 -27.47
CA GLN A 492 -0.98 6.08 -27.70
C GLN A 492 -0.17 4.80 -27.92
N GLU A 493 0.81 4.88 -28.81
CA GLU A 493 1.74 3.80 -29.06
C GLU A 493 2.95 3.97 -28.13
N LEU A 494 3.50 2.86 -27.63
CA LEU A 494 4.80 2.89 -26.99
C LEU A 494 5.87 3.22 -28.02
N ASP A 495 6.87 4.02 -27.62
CA ASP A 495 8.02 4.26 -28.48
C ASP A 495 8.89 3.00 -28.63
N VAL A 496 9.85 3.04 -29.55
CA VAL A 496 10.72 1.89 -29.86
C VAL A 496 11.50 1.43 -28.62
N GLN A 497 11.98 2.35 -27.79
CA GLN A 497 12.76 2.01 -26.59
C GLN A 497 11.88 1.38 -25.51
N GLN A 498 10.66 1.90 -25.33
CA GLN A 498 9.68 1.36 -24.41
C GLN A 498 9.24 -0.06 -24.81
N LYS A 499 9.01 -0.30 -26.10
CA LYS A 499 8.68 -1.64 -26.61
C LYS A 499 9.82 -2.63 -26.36
N GLU A 500 11.05 -2.28 -26.74
CA GLU A 500 12.23 -3.10 -26.50
C GLU A 500 12.44 -3.40 -25.00
N LEU A 501 12.17 -2.40 -24.14
CA LEU A 501 12.23 -2.55 -22.69
C LEU A 501 11.20 -3.57 -22.18
N THR A 502 9.94 -3.48 -22.63
CA THR A 502 8.89 -4.45 -22.23
C THR A 502 9.16 -5.87 -22.73
N GLU A 503 9.72 -6.02 -23.94
CA GLU A 503 10.16 -7.32 -24.45
C GLU A 503 11.31 -7.90 -23.63
N THR A 504 12.24 -7.05 -23.18
CA THR A 504 13.34 -7.44 -22.28
C THR A 504 12.76 -7.96 -20.95
N TYR A 505 11.75 -7.30 -20.38
CA TYR A 505 11.11 -7.76 -19.16
C TYR A 505 10.45 -9.13 -19.32
N LEU A 506 9.80 -9.38 -20.46
CA LEU A 506 9.24 -10.70 -20.77
C LEU A 506 10.33 -11.78 -20.84
N ARG A 507 11.51 -11.49 -21.40
CA ARG A 507 12.64 -12.43 -21.41
C ARG A 507 13.14 -12.71 -19.99
N MET A 508 13.29 -11.69 -19.16
CA MET A 508 13.70 -11.83 -17.76
C MET A 508 12.71 -12.68 -16.95
N ASP A 509 11.41 -12.47 -17.16
CA ASP A 509 10.33 -13.22 -16.50
C ASP A 509 10.29 -14.70 -16.90
N ARG A 510 10.58 -15.03 -18.17
CA ARG A 510 10.73 -16.43 -18.59
C ARG A 510 11.86 -17.14 -17.84
N VAL A 511 12.99 -16.46 -17.61
CA VAL A 511 14.12 -17.01 -16.84
C VAL A 511 13.72 -17.22 -15.38
N GLY A 512 13.16 -16.19 -14.73
CA GLY A 512 12.70 -16.30 -13.34
C GLY A 512 11.67 -17.41 -13.13
N LYS A 513 10.72 -17.58 -14.06
CA LYS A 513 9.75 -18.69 -14.04
C LYS A 513 10.39 -20.05 -14.23
N ALA A 514 11.37 -20.17 -15.13
CA ALA A 514 12.08 -21.44 -15.35
C ALA A 514 12.83 -21.88 -14.08
N ASP A 515 13.52 -20.94 -13.43
CA ASP A 515 14.22 -21.18 -12.18
C ASP A 515 13.27 -21.55 -11.04
N GLU A 516 12.12 -20.88 -10.93
CA GLU A 516 11.11 -21.23 -9.94
C GLU A 516 10.56 -22.66 -10.14
N GLN A 517 10.45 -23.15 -11.38
CA GLN A 517 10.08 -24.56 -11.64
C GLN A 517 11.18 -25.52 -11.17
N LEU A 518 12.45 -25.18 -11.36
CA LEU A 518 13.58 -25.99 -10.89
C LEU A 518 13.61 -26.05 -9.35
N ILE A 519 13.43 -24.90 -8.69
CA ILE A 519 13.34 -24.82 -7.21
C ILE A 519 12.16 -25.66 -6.70
N LYS A 520 10.98 -25.58 -7.34
CA LYS A 520 9.82 -26.44 -7.00
C LYS A 520 10.13 -27.93 -7.18
N ALA A 521 10.94 -28.28 -8.17
CA ALA A 521 11.42 -29.63 -8.41
C ALA A 521 12.58 -30.04 -7.47
N LYS A 522 12.97 -29.20 -6.51
CA LYS A 522 14.11 -29.39 -5.59
C LYS A 522 15.45 -29.54 -6.30
N VAL A 523 15.58 -28.88 -7.46
CA VAL A 523 16.83 -28.76 -8.20
C VAL A 523 17.49 -27.45 -7.77
N ALA A 524 18.73 -27.53 -7.31
CA ALA A 524 19.49 -26.35 -6.90
C ALA A 524 19.70 -25.41 -8.10
N VAL A 525 19.37 -24.13 -7.90
CA VAL A 525 19.56 -23.08 -8.90
C VAL A 525 20.62 -22.09 -8.40
N ASP A 526 21.58 -21.77 -9.26
CA ASP A 526 22.56 -20.72 -9.01
C ASP A 526 22.16 -19.47 -9.79
N ALA A 527 21.76 -18.41 -9.10
CA ALA A 527 21.29 -17.18 -9.72
C ALA A 527 22.39 -16.42 -10.50
N THR A 528 23.66 -16.73 -10.23
CA THR A 528 24.82 -16.03 -10.81
C THR A 528 25.19 -16.51 -12.21
N VAL A 529 24.60 -17.62 -12.67
CA VAL A 529 24.85 -18.16 -14.01
C VAL A 529 24.18 -17.34 -15.11
N HIS A 530 23.17 -16.55 -14.76
CA HIS A 530 22.43 -15.71 -15.69
C HIS A 530 23.16 -14.40 -15.92
N ASN A 531 23.46 -14.11 -17.19
CA ASN A 531 23.91 -12.78 -17.57
C ASN A 531 22.70 -11.87 -17.85
N TRP A 532 22.16 -11.28 -16.80
CA TRP A 532 20.98 -10.40 -16.86
C TRP A 532 21.17 -9.14 -17.72
N ALA A 533 22.42 -8.77 -18.07
CA ALA A 533 22.69 -7.67 -18.98
C ALA A 533 22.59 -8.07 -20.46
N GLU A 534 22.71 -9.37 -20.78
CA GLU A 534 22.58 -9.91 -22.14
C GLU A 534 21.15 -10.41 -22.45
N ILE A 535 20.38 -10.76 -21.42
CA ILE A 535 18.94 -11.10 -21.49
C ILE A 535 18.13 -9.83 -21.73
#